data_AF-A0A522SNT7-F1
#
_entry.id   AF-A0A522SNT7-F1
#
_cell.length_a   1.000
_cell.length_b   1.000
_cell.length_c   1.000
_cell.angle_alpha   90.00
_cell.angle_beta   90.00
_cell.angle_gamma   90.00
#
_symmetry.space_group_name_H-M   'P 1'
#
loop_
_entity.id
_entity.type
_entity.pdbx_description
1 polymer ?
#
loop_
_entity_poly.entity_id
_entity_poly.type
_entity_poly.pdbx_seq_one_letter_code
_entity_poly.pdbx_strand_id
1 'polypeptide(L)'
;MIINAEIINLPYSGEYIERIYDNENAWNSLSWSFVKFTNEDYSEWCGHFRGAGGKVAISTKYNLVLVVTSDYLFQLDSMAGDVIELESNDDYRSLTVSPDGSFILANYYVIGKVITHLRDIEFIQSPIEMDFIEFKKWCNEKLEFTCDEFTNWNRHLTMIYDCKANRIEIKNG
;
A
#
# COMPACT_ATOMS: atom_id res chain seq x y z
N MET A 1 -19.60 2.89 3.79
CA MET A 1 -18.24 3.07 3.25
C MET A 1 -17.22 2.85 4.36
N ILE A 2 -16.09 2.22 4.06
CA ILE A 2 -14.92 2.08 4.94
C ILE A 2 -14.21 3.44 5.02
N ILE A 3 -14.00 3.95 6.22
CA ILE A 3 -13.32 5.24 6.47
C ILE A 3 -12.02 5.11 7.24
N ASN A 4 -11.81 3.98 7.91
CA ASN A 4 -10.56 3.67 8.59
C ASN A 4 -10.18 2.21 8.39
N ALA A 5 -8.87 1.95 8.33
CA ALA A 5 -8.32 0.62 8.23
C ALA A 5 -7.02 0.56 9.04
N GLU A 6 -6.89 -0.47 9.86
CA GLU A 6 -5.74 -0.65 10.75
C GLU A 6 -5.28 -2.11 10.70
N ILE A 7 -3.98 -2.33 10.54
CA ILE A 7 -3.42 -3.68 10.67
C ILE A 7 -3.35 -4.01 12.16
N ILE A 8 -3.97 -5.11 12.53
CA ILE A 8 -4.05 -5.59 13.91
C ILE A 8 -3.41 -6.97 14.05
N ASN A 9 -3.20 -7.40 15.30
CA ASN A 9 -2.89 -8.80 15.58
C ASN A 9 -4.13 -9.68 15.38
N LEU A 10 -3.95 -11.00 15.37
CA LEU A 10 -5.05 -11.97 15.34
C LEU A 10 -6.10 -11.61 16.41
N PRO A 11 -7.35 -11.31 16.01
CA PRO A 11 -8.41 -10.99 16.96
C PRO A 11 -8.84 -12.22 17.76
N TYR A 12 -9.55 -12.00 18.88
CA TYR A 12 -10.20 -13.09 19.58
C TYR A 12 -11.41 -13.60 18.79
N SER A 13 -11.68 -14.90 18.89
CA SER A 13 -12.82 -15.52 18.21
C SER A 13 -14.14 -14.84 18.59
N GLY A 14 -14.84 -14.31 17.58
CA GLY A 14 -16.13 -13.65 17.75
C GLY A 14 -16.04 -12.19 18.23
N GLU A 15 -14.84 -11.60 18.27
CA GLU A 15 -14.66 -10.17 18.59
C GLU A 15 -15.22 -9.27 17.49
N TYR A 16 -15.07 -9.67 16.22
CA TYR A 16 -15.55 -8.92 15.07
C TYR A 16 -16.40 -9.80 14.15
N ILE A 17 -17.17 -9.15 13.28
CA ILE A 17 -17.63 -9.80 12.05
C ILE A 17 -16.39 -10.01 11.17
N GLU A 18 -16.16 -11.23 10.71
CA GLU A 18 -14.94 -11.60 9.99
C GLU A 18 -15.23 -11.89 8.52
N ARG A 19 -14.29 -11.53 7.66
CA ARG A 19 -14.32 -11.85 6.23
C ARG A 19 -12.95 -12.33 5.76
N ILE A 20 -12.93 -13.45 5.05
CA ILE A 20 -11.68 -14.06 4.56
C ILE A 20 -11.44 -13.66 3.11
N TYR A 21 -10.22 -13.22 2.83
CA TYR A 21 -9.68 -12.87 1.52
C TYR A 21 -8.52 -13.81 1.21
N ASP A 22 -8.83 -14.85 0.44
CA ASP A 22 -7.86 -15.85 0.00
C ASP A 22 -7.94 -16.03 -1.51
N ASN A 23 -6.84 -16.49 -2.09
CA ASN A 23 -6.75 -16.87 -3.49
C ASN A 23 -6.04 -18.22 -3.54
N GLU A 24 -6.80 -19.30 -3.61
CA GLU A 24 -6.26 -20.65 -3.49
C GLU A 24 -5.15 -20.91 -4.53
N ASN A 25 -3.92 -21.01 -4.05
CA ASN A 25 -2.75 -21.27 -4.87
C ASN A 25 -1.74 -22.09 -4.06
N ALA A 26 -1.10 -23.07 -4.72
CA ALA A 26 -0.12 -23.97 -4.10
C ALA A 26 1.15 -23.25 -3.60
N TRP A 27 1.41 -22.04 -4.10
CA TRP A 27 2.56 -21.22 -3.72
C TRP A 27 2.27 -20.21 -2.60
N ASN A 28 1.05 -20.23 -2.04
CA ASN A 28 0.70 -19.35 -0.95
C ASN A 28 1.53 -19.63 0.29
N SER A 29 1.86 -18.56 1.01
CA SER A 29 2.42 -18.69 2.34
C SER A 29 1.36 -19.25 3.30
N LEU A 30 1.83 -19.82 4.41
CA LEU A 30 0.98 -20.20 5.53
C LEU A 30 0.57 -18.99 6.40
N SER A 31 1.03 -17.80 6.04
CA SER A 31 0.85 -16.59 6.81
C SER A 31 -0.46 -15.88 6.48
N TRP A 32 -0.93 -15.11 7.45
CA TRP A 32 -2.16 -14.32 7.36
C TRP A 32 -1.96 -12.95 8.01
N SER A 33 -2.67 -11.97 7.48
CA SER A 33 -2.72 -10.59 7.98
C SER A 33 -4.14 -10.22 8.34
N PHE A 34 -4.30 -9.43 9.39
CA PHE A 34 -5.59 -9.02 9.92
C PHE A 34 -5.73 -7.51 9.79
N VAL A 35 -6.79 -7.06 9.14
CA VAL A 35 -7.08 -5.63 8.99
C VAL A 35 -8.44 -5.36 9.61
N LYS A 36 -8.46 -4.51 10.63
CA LYS A 36 -9.70 -3.97 11.19
C LYS A 36 -10.16 -2.82 10.33
N PHE A 37 -11.39 -2.89 9.83
CA PHE A 37 -12.04 -1.84 9.09
C PHE A 37 -13.10 -1.16 9.96
N THR A 38 -13.19 0.16 9.87
CA THR A 38 -14.27 0.94 10.49
C THR A 38 -15.06 1.62 9.38
N ASN A 39 -16.37 1.40 9.40
CA ASN A 39 -17.30 2.02 8.47
C ASN A 39 -17.75 3.41 8.95
N GLU A 40 -18.39 4.18 8.07
CA GLU A 40 -18.96 5.50 8.40
C GLU A 40 -19.97 5.49 9.56
N ASP A 41 -20.68 4.38 9.76
CA ASP A 41 -21.60 4.18 10.89
C ASP A 41 -20.88 3.74 12.18
N TYR A 42 -19.55 3.77 12.18
CA TYR A 42 -18.67 3.29 13.24
C TYR A 42 -18.77 1.79 13.55
N SER A 43 -19.43 1.00 12.68
CA SER A 43 -19.34 -0.45 12.76
C SER A 43 -17.93 -0.92 12.41
N GLU A 44 -17.44 -1.91 13.16
CA GLU A 44 -16.12 -2.50 12.97
C GLU A 44 -16.24 -3.95 12.51
N TRP A 45 -15.35 -4.36 11.60
CA TRP A 45 -15.24 -5.72 11.13
C TRP A 45 -13.79 -6.03 10.75
N CYS A 46 -13.44 -7.32 10.70
CA CYS A 46 -12.07 -7.77 10.47
C CYS A 46 -11.95 -8.51 9.13
N GLY A 47 -10.98 -8.11 8.30
CA GLY A 47 -10.58 -8.82 7.10
C GLY A 47 -9.35 -9.69 7.35
N HIS A 48 -9.41 -10.96 6.96
CA HIS A 48 -8.31 -11.92 7.04
C HIS A 48 -7.71 -12.09 5.65
N PHE A 49 -6.49 -11.60 5.44
CA PHE A 49 -5.84 -11.60 4.13
C PHE A 49 -4.71 -12.61 4.08
N ARG A 50 -4.66 -13.38 3.00
CA ARG A 50 -3.54 -14.30 2.73
C ARG A 50 -2.22 -13.53 2.64
N GLY A 51 -1.19 -14.01 3.34
CA GLY A 51 0.14 -13.40 3.38
C GLY A 51 0.46 -12.75 4.72
N ALA A 52 1.75 -12.67 5.05
CA ALA A 52 2.25 -11.98 6.23
C ALA A 52 2.08 -10.46 6.12
N GLY A 53 2.18 -9.80 7.28
CA GLY A 53 1.88 -8.38 7.47
C GLY A 53 2.39 -7.46 6.35
N GLY A 54 1.64 -6.40 6.09
CA GLY A 54 2.04 -5.41 5.09
C GLY A 54 1.51 -4.02 5.43
N LYS A 55 0.75 -3.43 4.51
CA LYS A 55 0.24 -2.06 4.63
C LYS A 55 -1.20 -1.99 4.13
N VAL A 56 -1.98 -1.09 4.71
CA VAL A 56 -3.32 -0.77 4.22
C VAL A 56 -3.44 0.73 4.00
N ALA A 57 -4.14 1.12 2.95
CA ALA A 57 -4.50 2.51 2.71
C ALA A 57 -5.88 2.62 2.08
N ILE A 58 -6.56 3.73 2.34
CA ILE A 58 -7.92 4.01 1.85
C ILE A 58 -7.90 5.27 0.99
N SER A 59 -8.44 5.19 -0.21
CA SER A 59 -8.78 6.34 -1.02
C SER A 59 -10.28 6.59 -0.97
N THR A 60 -10.70 7.58 -0.18
CA THR A 60 -12.10 8.01 -0.10
C THR A 60 -12.57 8.69 -1.39
N LYS A 61 -11.64 9.24 -2.18
CA LYS A 61 -11.97 9.88 -3.46
C LYS A 61 -12.41 8.87 -4.52
N TYR A 62 -11.76 7.71 -4.55
CA TYR A 62 -12.04 6.66 -5.54
C TYR A 62 -12.85 5.49 -4.99
N ASN A 63 -13.22 5.53 -3.70
CA ASN A 63 -13.90 4.44 -2.99
C ASN A 63 -13.12 3.11 -3.06
N LEU A 64 -11.82 3.19 -2.82
CA LEU A 64 -10.92 2.04 -2.92
C LEU A 64 -10.14 1.84 -1.63
N VAL A 65 -9.84 0.59 -1.35
CA VAL A 65 -8.87 0.18 -0.32
C VAL A 65 -7.80 -0.66 -0.98
N LEU A 66 -6.53 -0.35 -0.72
CA LEU A 66 -5.42 -1.24 -1.06
C LEU A 66 -4.88 -1.90 0.20
N VAL A 67 -4.73 -3.22 0.15
CA VAL A 67 -4.09 -4.03 1.19
C VAL A 67 -2.91 -4.77 0.58
N VAL A 68 -1.71 -4.42 1.02
CA VAL A 68 -0.46 -5.13 0.69
C VAL A 68 -0.22 -6.19 1.75
N THR A 69 0.07 -7.41 1.30
CA THR A 69 0.55 -8.54 2.12
C THR A 69 1.80 -9.12 1.48
N SER A 70 2.49 -10.07 2.12
CA SER A 70 3.62 -10.76 1.47
C SER A 70 3.26 -11.48 0.17
N ASP A 71 2.01 -11.92 0.03
CA ASP A 71 1.60 -12.83 -1.06
C ASP A 71 0.90 -12.05 -2.18
N TYR A 72 0.09 -11.06 -1.81
CA TYR A 72 -0.81 -10.37 -2.73
C TYR A 72 -0.96 -8.88 -2.44
N LEU A 73 -1.28 -8.14 -3.50
CA LEU A 73 -1.85 -6.80 -3.47
C LEU A 73 -3.36 -6.91 -3.74
N PHE A 74 -4.16 -6.67 -2.72
CA PHE A 74 -5.62 -6.68 -2.81
C PHE A 74 -6.13 -5.27 -3.06
N GLN A 75 -7.05 -5.13 -4.01
CA GLN A 75 -7.85 -3.94 -4.20
C GLN A 75 -9.30 -4.23 -3.87
N LEU A 76 -9.86 -3.50 -2.90
CA LEU A 76 -11.24 -3.66 -2.45
C LEU A 76 -12.07 -2.42 -2.81
N ASP A 77 -13.37 -2.65 -3.05
CA ASP A 77 -14.38 -1.61 -3.01
C ASP A 77 -14.57 -1.15 -1.56
N SER A 78 -14.38 0.13 -1.28
CA SER A 78 -14.57 0.65 0.08
C SER A 78 -16.05 0.69 0.49
N MET A 79 -17.01 0.52 -0.42
CA MET A 79 -18.43 0.51 -0.07
C MET A 79 -18.86 -0.81 0.56
N ALA A 80 -18.46 -1.94 -0.04
CA ALA A 80 -18.87 -3.29 0.39
C ALA A 80 -17.73 -4.13 1.01
N GLY A 81 -16.47 -3.73 0.82
CA GLY A 81 -15.31 -4.56 1.14
C GLY A 81 -15.10 -5.71 0.15
N ASP A 82 -15.75 -5.70 -1.02
CA ASP A 82 -15.57 -6.75 -2.03
C ASP A 82 -14.25 -6.58 -2.76
N VAL A 83 -13.58 -7.70 -3.09
CA VAL A 83 -12.37 -7.66 -3.92
C VAL A 83 -12.75 -7.26 -5.35
N ILE A 84 -12.12 -6.20 -5.85
CA ILE A 84 -12.26 -5.75 -7.24
C ILE A 84 -11.12 -6.35 -8.08
N GLU A 85 -9.89 -6.22 -7.60
CA GLU A 85 -8.70 -6.72 -8.28
C GLU A 85 -7.73 -7.36 -7.28
N LEU A 86 -6.92 -8.29 -7.80
CA LEU A 86 -5.94 -9.03 -7.06
C LEU A 86 -4.74 -9.29 -7.97
N GLU A 87 -3.55 -8.94 -7.49
CA GLU A 87 -2.28 -9.25 -8.15
C GLU A 87 -1.35 -9.95 -7.15
N SER A 88 -0.48 -10.83 -7.64
CA SER A 88 0.63 -11.33 -6.83
C SER A 88 1.50 -10.16 -6.38
N ASN A 89 1.94 -10.17 -5.12
CA ASN A 89 2.79 -9.09 -4.66
C ASN A 89 4.24 -9.31 -5.13
N ASP A 90 4.70 -8.47 -6.05
CA ASP A 90 6.11 -8.33 -6.45
C ASP A 90 6.91 -7.52 -5.41
N ASP A 91 6.76 -7.90 -4.14
CA ASP A 91 7.57 -7.40 -3.04
C ASP A 91 7.34 -5.91 -2.69
N TYR A 92 6.13 -5.40 -2.93
CA TYR A 92 5.71 -4.10 -2.41
C TYR A 92 5.69 -4.12 -0.88
N ARG A 93 6.28 -3.07 -0.28
CA ARG A 93 6.45 -2.93 1.18
C ARG A 93 5.95 -1.61 1.73
N SER A 94 5.92 -0.59 0.88
CA SER A 94 5.45 0.75 1.25
C SER A 94 4.16 1.05 0.50
N LEU A 95 3.21 1.68 1.20
CA LEU A 95 1.92 2.11 0.63
C LEU A 95 1.46 3.37 1.35
N THR A 96 1.00 4.35 0.60
CA THR A 96 0.37 5.57 1.10
C THR A 96 -0.62 6.10 0.07
N VAL A 97 -1.41 7.12 0.44
CA VAL A 97 -2.34 7.81 -0.46
C VAL A 97 -1.91 9.25 -0.59
N SER A 98 -1.76 9.73 -1.83
CA SER A 98 -1.46 11.12 -2.12
C SER A 98 -2.69 12.01 -1.87
N PRO A 99 -2.50 13.33 -1.68
CA PRO A 99 -3.61 14.27 -1.47
C PRO A 99 -4.64 14.28 -2.61
N ASP A 100 -4.26 13.89 -3.83
CA ASP A 100 -5.16 13.75 -4.97
C ASP A 100 -5.97 12.45 -4.98
N GLY A 101 -5.81 11.60 -3.96
CA GLY A 101 -6.48 10.32 -3.77
C GLY A 101 -5.82 9.12 -4.43
N SER A 102 -4.72 9.30 -5.17
CA SER A 102 -4.02 8.17 -5.79
C SER A 102 -3.24 7.37 -4.74
N PHE A 103 -3.10 6.07 -4.95
CA PHE A 103 -2.19 5.26 -4.15
C PHE A 103 -0.77 5.38 -4.67
N ILE A 104 0.18 5.50 -3.75
CA ILE A 104 1.61 5.44 -4.03
C ILE A 104 2.15 4.23 -3.30
N LEU A 105 2.82 3.36 -4.02
CA LEU A 105 3.37 2.11 -3.50
C LEU A 105 4.81 1.94 -3.95
N ALA A 106 5.61 1.22 -3.16
CA ALA A 106 7.00 0.97 -3.52
C ALA A 106 7.43 -0.42 -3.07
N ASN A 107 8.25 -1.05 -3.91
CA ASN A 107 9.12 -2.16 -3.50
C ASN A 107 10.49 -1.58 -3.12
N TYR A 108 11.56 -2.38 -3.16
CA TYR A 108 12.90 -1.85 -2.83
C TYR A 108 13.47 -0.88 -3.86
N TYR A 109 13.06 -0.98 -5.12
CA TYR A 109 13.78 -0.38 -6.25
C TYR A 109 12.97 0.71 -6.97
N VAL A 110 11.64 0.59 -6.99
CA VAL A 110 10.76 1.45 -7.77
C VAL A 110 9.56 1.94 -6.96
N ILE A 111 9.07 3.12 -7.35
CA ILE A 111 7.81 3.71 -6.87
C ILE A 111 6.78 3.60 -8.00
N GLY A 112 5.59 3.08 -7.67
CA GLY A 112 4.43 3.01 -8.55
C GLY A 112 3.28 3.90 -8.05
N LYS A 113 2.50 4.41 -8.99
CA LYS A 113 1.24 5.13 -8.76
C LYS A 113 0.05 4.30 -9.27
N VAL A 114 -0.98 4.16 -8.46
CA VAL A 114 -2.26 3.54 -8.82
C VAL A 114 -3.39 4.53 -8.61
N ILE A 115 -4.23 4.72 -9.62
CA ILE A 115 -5.41 5.59 -9.52
C ILE A 115 -6.65 4.73 -9.27
N THR A 116 -7.00 3.86 -10.21
CA THR A 116 -8.24 3.05 -10.15
C THR A 116 -8.04 1.55 -10.35
N HIS A 117 -7.01 1.09 -11.06
CA HIS A 117 -6.81 -0.33 -11.37
C HIS A 117 -5.35 -0.74 -11.14
N LEU A 118 -5.13 -1.93 -10.60
CA LEU A 118 -3.79 -2.49 -10.35
C LEU A 118 -3.03 -2.78 -11.64
N ARG A 119 -3.72 -3.16 -12.71
CA ARG A 119 -3.08 -3.39 -14.02
C ARG A 119 -2.48 -2.12 -14.64
N ASP A 120 -2.90 -0.94 -14.16
CA ASP A 120 -2.52 0.36 -14.70
C ASP A 120 -1.51 1.07 -13.79
N ILE A 121 -0.67 0.32 -13.04
CA ILE A 121 0.41 0.88 -12.22
C ILE A 121 1.37 1.69 -13.11
N GLU A 122 1.51 2.97 -12.81
CA GLU A 122 2.48 3.86 -13.45
C GLU A 122 3.76 3.92 -12.62
N PHE A 123 4.86 3.36 -13.12
CA PHE A 123 6.16 3.45 -12.47
C PHE A 123 6.81 4.81 -12.70
N ILE A 124 7.21 5.45 -11.61
CA ILE A 124 7.71 6.82 -11.60
C ILE A 124 9.24 6.79 -11.77
N GLN A 125 9.72 7.46 -12.80
CA GLN A 125 11.16 7.52 -13.08
C GLN A 125 11.90 8.28 -11.96
N SER A 126 13.00 7.70 -11.52
CA SER A 126 13.91 8.29 -10.54
C SER A 126 15.16 8.82 -11.23
N PRO A 127 15.77 9.91 -10.74
CA PRO A 127 17.04 10.42 -11.26
C PRO A 127 18.23 9.49 -10.99
N ILE A 128 18.05 8.47 -10.14
CA ILE A 128 19.05 7.44 -9.80
C ILE A 128 18.37 6.07 -9.67
N GLU A 129 19.16 5.01 -9.81
CA GLU A 129 18.75 3.67 -9.39
C GLU A 129 18.67 3.61 -7.86
N MET A 130 17.50 3.27 -7.33
CA MET A 130 17.23 3.29 -5.89
C MET A 130 17.30 1.89 -5.31
N ASP A 131 17.64 1.79 -4.03
CA ASP A 131 17.47 0.60 -3.20
C ASP A 131 16.89 1.01 -1.82
N PHE A 132 16.34 0.06 -1.07
CA PHE A 132 15.82 0.28 0.29
C PHE A 132 14.86 1.49 0.44
N ILE A 133 13.90 1.64 -0.49
CA ILE A 133 12.91 2.73 -0.43
C ILE A 133 12.04 2.64 0.84
N GLU A 134 11.95 3.75 1.57
CA GLU A 134 11.10 3.87 2.76
C GLU A 134 10.37 5.22 2.79
N PHE A 135 9.04 5.18 2.75
CA PHE A 135 8.21 6.40 2.84
C PHE A 135 8.27 7.00 4.24
N LYS A 136 8.37 8.33 4.32
CA LYS A 136 8.43 9.05 5.61
C LYS A 136 7.15 9.81 5.88
N LYS A 137 6.83 10.82 5.07
CA LYS A 137 5.64 11.66 5.29
C LYS A 137 5.26 12.47 4.06
N TRP A 138 4.00 12.85 4.02
CA TRP A 138 3.52 13.88 3.11
C TRP A 138 3.71 15.28 3.71
N CYS A 139 4.08 16.24 2.87
CA CYS A 139 4.08 17.66 3.15
C CYS A 139 3.40 18.34 1.96
N ASN A 140 2.10 18.64 2.11
CA ASN A 140 1.21 19.01 1.02
C ASN A 140 1.27 17.95 -0.10
N GLU A 141 1.52 18.34 -1.35
CA GLU A 141 1.58 17.48 -2.54
C GLU A 141 2.90 16.70 -2.68
N LYS A 142 3.77 16.73 -1.67
CA LYS A 142 5.11 16.15 -1.74
C LYS A 142 5.29 15.04 -0.72
N LEU A 143 5.64 13.85 -1.19
CA LEU A 143 6.03 12.71 -0.36
C LEU A 143 7.54 12.73 -0.17
N GLU A 144 7.97 12.87 1.08
CA GLU A 144 9.35 12.64 1.47
C GLU A 144 9.59 11.16 1.73
N PHE A 145 10.66 10.61 1.15
CA PHE A 145 11.08 9.24 1.35
C PHE A 145 12.61 9.14 1.39
N THR A 146 13.12 8.03 1.89
CA THR A 146 14.57 7.73 1.89
C THR A 146 14.85 6.54 1.00
N CYS A 147 16.04 6.50 0.42
CA CYS A 147 16.56 5.36 -0.31
C CYS A 147 18.10 5.38 -0.28
N ASP A 148 18.69 4.25 -0.61
CA ASP A 148 20.11 4.16 -0.94
C ASP A 148 20.28 4.22 -2.46
N GLU A 149 21.41 4.72 -2.95
CA GLU A 149 21.75 4.55 -4.37
C GLU A 149 22.20 3.10 -4.61
N PHE A 150 21.58 2.43 -5.57
CA PHE A 150 21.85 1.03 -5.88
C PHE A 150 23.35 0.82 -6.18
N THR A 151 23.95 -0.22 -5.57
CA THR A 151 25.40 -0.51 -5.58
C THR A 151 26.32 0.52 -4.90
N ASN A 152 25.78 1.59 -4.32
CA ASN A 152 26.55 2.61 -3.60
C ASN A 152 26.12 2.70 -2.13
N TRP A 153 26.59 1.73 -1.35
CA TRP A 153 26.26 1.49 0.07
C TRP A 153 26.56 2.65 1.03
N ASN A 154 27.27 3.70 0.59
CA ASN A 154 27.57 4.87 1.41
C ASN A 154 26.65 6.06 1.12
N ARG A 155 25.82 5.98 0.08
CA ARG A 155 25.02 7.11 -0.39
C ARG A 155 23.55 6.91 -0.03
N HIS A 156 23.26 7.29 1.21
CA HIS A 156 21.91 7.37 1.75
C HIS A 156 21.29 8.73 1.41
N LEU A 157 20.15 8.73 0.75
CA LEU A 157 19.53 9.93 0.20
C LEU A 157 18.13 10.15 0.78
N THR A 158 17.78 11.43 0.89
CA THR A 158 16.40 11.85 1.08
C THR A 158 15.88 12.40 -0.24
N MET A 159 14.77 11.82 -0.69
CA MET A 159 14.13 12.09 -1.96
C MET A 159 12.77 12.74 -1.72
N ILE A 160 12.26 13.42 -2.74
CA ILE A 160 10.92 13.99 -2.77
C ILE A 160 10.23 13.49 -4.03
N TYR A 161 9.06 12.89 -3.86
CA TYR A 161 8.10 12.69 -4.93
C TYR A 161 7.05 13.80 -4.90
N ASP A 162 6.90 14.55 -6.00
CA ASP A 162 5.86 15.57 -6.18
C ASP A 162 4.69 14.97 -6.97
N CYS A 163 3.53 14.79 -6.32
CA CYS A 163 2.39 14.11 -6.95
C CYS A 163 1.68 14.94 -8.02
N LYS A 164 1.89 16.27 -8.04
CA LYS A 164 1.30 17.16 -9.04
C LYS A 164 2.14 17.18 -10.32
N ALA A 165 3.47 17.22 -10.16
CA ALA A 165 4.40 17.15 -11.28
C ALA A 165 4.70 15.72 -11.73
N ASN A 166 4.31 14.72 -10.93
CA ASN A 166 4.57 13.30 -11.15
C ASN A 166 6.07 13.00 -11.36
N ARG A 167 6.92 13.51 -10.47
CA ARG A 167 8.38 13.40 -10.59
C ARG A 167 9.07 13.20 -9.25
N ILE A 168 10.21 12.54 -9.28
CA ILE A 168 11.10 12.33 -8.13
C ILE A 168 12.33 13.23 -8.25
N GLU A 169 12.70 13.88 -7.15
CA GLU A 169 13.87 14.77 -7.06
C GLU A 169 14.67 14.48 -5.77
N ILE A 170 15.97 14.72 -5.80
CA ILE A 170 16.81 14.66 -4.59
C ILE A 170 16.56 15.92 -3.76
N LYS A 171 16.25 15.79 -2.47
CA LYS A 171 15.83 16.93 -1.62
C LYS A 171 16.87 18.06 -1.49
N ASN A 172 18.15 17.75 -1.72
CA ASN A 172 19.26 18.71 -1.68
C ASN A 172 20.20 18.57 -2.90
N GLY A 173 19.67 18.06 -4.02
CA GLY A 173 20.40 17.95 -5.30
C GLY A 173 20.41 19.24 -6.09
#